data_AF-L5LV62-F1
#
_entry.id   AF-L5LV62-F1
#
_cell.length_a   1.000
_cell.length_b   1.000
_cell.length_c   1.000
_cell.angle_alpha   90.00
_cell.angle_beta   90.00
_cell.angle_gamma   90.00
#
_symmetry.space_group_name_H-M   'P 1'
#
loop_
_entity.id
_entity.type
_entity.pdbx_description
1 polymer ?
#
loop_
_entity_poly.entity_id
_entity_poly.type
_entity_poly.pdbx_seq_one_letter_code
_entity_poly.pdbx_strand_id
1 'polypeptide(L)'
;MALLAEHLLKPLPEDKQVETGPFLEAVSHLPPFFDCLGSPVFMSIKADISGDITKIKAVYNTDLAKFQTLQNILEAEKEMY
;
A
#
# COMPACT_ATOMS: atom_id res chain seq x y z
N MET A 1 -4.64 -14.15 10.61
CA MET A 1 -4.76 -12.71 10.88
C MET A 1 -3.39 -12.23 11.30
N ALA A 2 -2.82 -11.25 10.61
CA ALA A 2 -1.66 -10.55 11.11
C ALA A 2 -2.08 -9.69 12.32
N LEU A 3 -1.25 -9.59 13.35
CA LEU A 3 -1.53 -8.68 14.47
C LEU A 3 -1.15 -7.27 14.02
N LEU A 4 -2.10 -6.32 14.03
CA LEU A 4 -1.83 -4.94 13.57
C LEU A 4 -0.67 -4.27 14.33
N ALA A 5 -0.47 -4.63 15.59
CA ALA A 5 0.64 -4.15 16.41
C ALA A 5 2.01 -4.69 15.97
N GLU A 6 2.07 -5.76 15.18
CA GLU A 6 3.30 -6.33 14.61
C GLU A 6 3.66 -5.69 13.25
N HIS A 7 2.72 -4.99 12.61
CA HIS A 7 2.87 -4.38 11.28
C HIS A 7 2.57 -2.87 11.33
N LEU A 8 3.23 -2.18 12.26
CA LEU A 8 3.08 -0.73 12.40
C LEU A 8 3.66 0.00 11.19
N LEU A 9 2.94 1.02 10.73
CA LEU A 9 3.48 1.96 9.74
C LEU A 9 4.67 2.71 10.35
N LYS A 10 5.62 3.08 9.50
CA LYS A 10 6.72 3.98 9.89
C LYS A 10 6.15 5.35 10.33
N PRO A 11 6.75 6.00 11.33
CA PRO A 11 6.42 7.38 11.66
C PRO A 11 6.78 8.30 10.50
N LEU A 12 6.09 9.45 10.41
CA LEU A 12 6.38 10.43 9.37
C LEU A 12 7.72 11.15 9.66
N PRO A 13 8.61 11.25 8.66
CA PRO A 13 9.79 12.11 8.73
C PRO A 13 9.42 13.60 8.64
N GLU A 14 10.39 14.50 8.86
CA GLU A 14 10.19 15.95 8.82
C GLU A 14 9.72 16.47 7.45
N ASP A 15 10.23 15.87 6.37
CA ASP A 15 9.84 16.18 4.98
C ASP A 15 8.49 15.55 4.60
N LYS A 16 7.88 14.77 5.52
CA LYS A 16 6.59 14.08 5.39
C LYS A 16 6.53 13.09 4.22
N GLN A 17 7.68 12.67 3.69
CA GLN A 17 7.72 11.65 2.66
C GLN A 17 7.33 10.29 3.21
N VAL A 18 6.64 9.51 2.39
CA VAL A 18 6.23 8.13 2.74
C VAL A 18 6.95 7.18 1.82
N GLU A 19 7.83 6.36 2.38
CA GLU A 19 8.55 5.32 1.62
C GLU A 19 7.56 4.27 1.09
N THR A 20 7.57 4.05 -0.23
CA THR A 20 6.62 3.16 -0.92
C THR A 20 6.70 1.73 -0.41
N GLY A 21 7.92 1.18 -0.30
CA GLY A 21 8.14 -0.21 0.09
C GLY A 21 7.56 -0.55 1.48
N PRO A 22 8.02 0.12 2.57
CA PRO A 22 7.49 -0.10 3.91
C PRO A 22 6.00 0.19 4.03
N PHE A 23 5.48 1.20 3.33
CA PHE A 23 4.04 1.47 3.30
C PHE A 23 3.27 0.28 2.74
N LEU A 24 3.63 -0.20 1.53
CA LEU A 24 2.98 -1.33 0.87
C LEU A 24 3.10 -2.63 1.66
N GLU A 25 4.22 -2.84 2.35
CA GLU A 25 4.38 -4.00 3.24
C GLU A 25 3.37 -3.93 4.39
N ALA A 26 3.34 -2.83 5.14
CA ALA A 26 2.45 -2.68 6.29
C ALA A 26 0.96 -2.77 5.88
N VAL A 27 0.55 -2.07 4.81
CA VAL A 27 -0.86 -2.07 4.39
C VAL A 27 -1.31 -3.39 3.76
N SER A 28 -0.38 -4.23 3.28
CA SER A 28 -0.74 -5.56 2.74
C SER A 28 -1.35 -6.50 3.79
N HIS A 29 -1.18 -6.18 5.08
CA HIS A 29 -1.76 -6.91 6.20
C HIS A 29 -3.17 -6.47 6.57
N LEU A 30 -3.69 -5.38 5.97
CA LEU A 30 -5.02 -4.85 6.25
C LEU A 30 -6.17 -5.61 5.56
N PRO A 31 -6.10 -6.04 4.28
CA PRO A 31 -7.22 -6.70 3.62
C PRO A 31 -7.80 -7.94 4.34
N PRO A 32 -7.01 -8.80 5.02
CA PRO A 32 -7.56 -9.88 5.84
C PRO A 32 -8.52 -9.44 6.97
N PHE A 33 -8.45 -8.18 7.40
CA PHE A 33 -9.39 -7.63 8.39
C PHE A 33 -10.85 -7.77 7.94
N PHE A 34 -11.15 -7.63 6.64
CA PHE A 34 -12.51 -7.73 6.13
C PHE A 34 -13.09 -9.14 6.26
N ASP A 35 -12.25 -10.18 6.34
CA ASP A 35 -12.70 -11.54 6.62
C ASP A 35 -13.23 -11.68 8.07
N CYS A 36 -12.78 -10.81 8.99
CA CYS A 36 -13.25 -10.78 10.39
C CYS A 36 -14.68 -10.27 10.54
N LEU A 37 -15.20 -9.55 9.55
CA LEU A 37 -16.52 -8.91 9.62
C LEU A 37 -17.67 -9.91 9.39
N GLY A 38 -17.36 -11.16 9.07
CA GLY A 38 -18.32 -12.28 9.08
C GLY A 38 -19.39 -12.22 8.00
N SER A 39 -19.24 -11.35 6.99
CA SER A 39 -20.22 -11.20 5.91
C SER A 39 -19.57 -11.20 4.52
N PRO A 40 -20.10 -11.99 3.57
CA PRO A 40 -19.67 -12.00 2.17
C PRO A 40 -19.68 -10.65 1.47
N VAL A 41 -20.49 -9.70 1.95
CA VAL A 41 -20.61 -8.36 1.36
C VAL A 41 -19.30 -7.57 1.41
N PHE A 42 -18.39 -7.91 2.33
CA PHE A 42 -17.09 -7.25 2.47
C PHE A 42 -16.02 -7.82 1.53
N MET A 43 -16.29 -8.93 0.81
CA MET A 43 -15.31 -9.52 -0.11
C MET A 43 -14.97 -8.61 -1.29
N SER A 44 -15.94 -7.86 -1.81
CA SER A 44 -15.69 -6.88 -2.88
C SER A 44 -14.75 -5.77 -2.42
N ILE A 45 -14.93 -5.28 -1.19
CA ILE A 45 -14.07 -4.25 -0.58
C ILE A 45 -12.65 -4.77 -0.39
N LYS A 46 -12.51 -5.98 0.15
CA LYS A 46 -11.21 -6.64 0.29
C LYS A 46 -10.49 -6.77 -1.07
N ALA A 47 -11.21 -7.21 -2.10
CA ALA A 47 -10.65 -7.44 -3.43
C ALA A 47 -10.19 -6.13 -4.08
N ASP A 48 -10.97 -5.06 -3.95
CA ASP A 48 -10.64 -3.73 -4.48
C ASP A 48 -9.35 -3.19 -3.85
N ILE A 49 -9.28 -3.14 -2.52
CA ILE A 49 -8.10 -2.66 -1.77
C ILE A 49 -6.86 -3.53 -2.07
N SER A 50 -7.03 -4.85 -2.12
CA SER A 50 -5.93 -5.77 -2.48
C SER A 50 -5.44 -5.53 -3.91
N GLY A 51 -6.37 -5.20 -4.82
CA GLY A 51 -6.09 -4.86 -6.20
C GLY A 51 -5.24 -3.59 -6.30
N ASP A 52 -5.57 -2.54 -5.55
CA ASP A 52 -4.79 -1.29 -5.53
C ASP A 52 -3.38 -1.50 -4.99
N ILE A 53 -3.23 -2.21 -3.87
CA ILE A 53 -1.91 -2.57 -3.32
C ILE A 53 -1.09 -3.34 -4.36
N THR A 54 -1.71 -4.28 -5.08
CA THR A 54 -1.05 -5.08 -6.11
C THR A 54 -0.58 -4.23 -7.28
N LYS A 55 -1.42 -3.30 -7.77
CA LYS A 55 -1.09 -2.39 -8.87
C LYS A 55 0.07 -1.46 -8.50
N ILE A 56 0.00 -0.81 -7.34
CA ILE A 56 1.05 0.10 -6.89
C ILE A 56 2.36 -0.67 -6.66
N LYS A 57 2.28 -1.88 -6.10
CA LYS A 57 3.47 -2.75 -5.94
C LYS A 57 4.07 -3.17 -7.29
N ALA A 58 3.24 -3.40 -8.30
CA ALA A 58 3.72 -3.69 -9.64
C ALA A 58 4.48 -2.49 -10.23
N VAL A 59 3.95 -1.26 -10.12
CA VAL A 59 4.64 -0.02 -10.53
C VAL A 59 5.96 0.15 -9.77
N TYR A 60 5.93 0.05 -8.44
CA TYR A 60 7.11 0.16 -7.58
C TYR A 60 8.23 -0.82 -7.98
N ASN A 61 7.87 -2.07 -8.28
CA ASN A 61 8.84 -3.11 -8.67
C ASN A 61 9.49 -2.89 -10.05
N THR A 62 8.97 -1.98 -10.88
CA THR A 62 9.60 -1.66 -12.17
C THR A 62 10.87 -0.83 -12.01
N ASP A 63 10.94 0.03 -11.00
CA ASP A 63 12.12 0.81 -10.66
C ASP A 63 12.08 1.27 -9.19
N LEU A 64 12.73 0.49 -8.33
CA LEU A 64 12.75 0.73 -6.88
C LEU A 64 13.40 2.06 -6.50
N ALA A 65 14.35 2.54 -7.32
CA ALA A 65 15.06 3.79 -7.05
C ALA A 65 14.21 5.00 -7.47
N LYS A 66 13.54 4.91 -8.62
CA LYS A 66 12.64 5.96 -9.11
C LYS A 66 11.39 6.10 -8.23
N PHE A 67 10.86 5.00 -7.69
CA PHE A 67 9.60 4.98 -6.94
C PHE A 67 9.79 4.87 -5.43
N GLN A 68 10.87 5.45 -4.91
CA GLN A 68 11.25 5.36 -3.50
C GLN A 68 10.14 5.86 -2.55
N THR A 69 9.45 6.94 -2.90
CA THR A 69 8.33 7.47 -2.13
C THR A 69 7.02 7.46 -2.92
N LEU A 70 5.89 7.50 -2.21
CA LEU A 70 4.57 7.61 -2.84
C LEU A 70 4.45 8.90 -3.69
N GLN A 71 5.13 9.97 -3.28
CA GLN A 71 5.19 11.22 -4.03
C GLN A 71 5.92 11.04 -5.36
N ASN A 72 7.02 10.26 -5.39
CA ASN A 72 7.75 10.01 -6.64
C ASN A 72 6.91 9.24 -7.67
N ILE A 73 6.03 8.34 -7.22
CA ILE A 73 5.08 7.65 -8.12
C ILE A 73 4.16 8.68 -8.79
N LEU A 74 3.57 9.59 -8.02
CA LEU A 74 2.68 10.62 -8.56
C LEU A 74 3.39 11.55 -9.55
N GLU A 75 4.61 11.97 -9.25
CA GLU A 75 5.42 12.83 -10.13
C GLU A 75 5.75 12.13 -11.44
N ALA A 76 6.22 10.89 -11.37
CA ALA A 76 6.56 10.10 -12.54
C ALA A 76 5.36 9.76 -13.41
N GLU A 77 4.21 9.38 -12.82
CA GLU A 77 2.98 9.12 -13.59
C GLU A 77 2.45 10.40 -14.23
N LYS A 78 2.54 11.55 -13.54
CA LYS A 78 2.14 12.84 -14.09
C LYS A 78 2.95 13.23 -15.32
N GLU A 79 4.25 12.91 -15.38
CA GLU A 79 5.09 13.21 -16.55
C GLU A 79 4.79 12.32 -17.77
N MET A 80 4.13 11.18 -17.56
CA MET A 80 3.76 10.25 -18.63
C MET A 80 2.48 10.64 -19.37
N TYR A 81 1.72 11.63 -18.86
CA TYR A 81 0.44 12.11 -19.39
C TYR A 81 0.46 13.61 -19.67
#